data_AF-A0A3Q7H4W1-F1
#
_entry.id   AF-A0A3Q7H4W1-F1
#
_cell.length_a   1.000
_cell.length_b   1.000
_cell.length_c   1.000
_cell.angle_alpha   90.00
_cell.angle_beta   90.00
_cell.angle_gamma   90.00
#
_symmetry.space_group_name_H-M   'P 1'
#
loop_
_entity.id
_entity.type
_entity.pdbx_description
1 polymer ?
#
loop_
_entity_poly.entity_id
_entity_poly.type
_entity_poly.pdbx_seq_one_letter_code
_entity_poly.pdbx_strand_id
1 'polypeptide(L)'
;MLDLNKTVPEEGKLDLDLRRVNYDVDVKSHLRYGDWVTFKSHSSKKVRISRPESSRGENSDRQPQDADYPSLSYELESEILARFPRWEYWKLSLVNKRCSTLLKSGEIFEIRKENGFREPSVYMLASGETNWWTFDREFKSRRKIPDLPSDVCFKFGDKESLCAGTHLLVSGREIDGLVIWRFELATNCWYKGPSMVNPRCLFASATCGTSAFVAGGVGIMANSEVYDTAEKYNPNSRSWETLPRMKRKRKLCSGCYMDNKFYVIGGRNENGELTCGEFFDEGSNKWELIPDMLRDDPVLTCHSPPLIAVVNNELYSLEASSNKLKLYLKKTNTWKMLGQVPVRADSNRGWGIAFKSLGNELLVIGAASSSASYSGDTISANKSLSFGETTVSSGEKFELGFFKPGNSFNYYIGIWYKNTILWQNVVWVANRDKPLDYGTTNLTILHGNLVLIDKFQGIVWKTHAASIITSNHLVIAVLRDDGNLILSDMPNSSTPLILWESFDYPTDTLLPGAKLGYDKRRTQRGQVLISWKSLSDPAPGLYSLELDPSHARFVIKWNRTKQFCASGS
;
A
#
# COMPACT_ATOMS: atom_id res chain seq x y z
N MET A 1 7.54 -7.99 6.72
CA MET A 1 7.78 -7.89 5.26
C MET A 1 6.50 -7.40 4.62
N LEU A 2 6.56 -6.43 3.70
CA LEU A 2 5.37 -5.79 3.16
C LEU A 2 5.54 -5.61 1.65
N ASP A 3 4.74 -6.30 0.85
CA ASP A 3 4.66 -6.03 -0.60
C ASP A 3 3.31 -5.37 -0.87
N LEU A 4 3.36 -4.09 -1.23
CA LEU A 4 2.19 -3.25 -1.47
C LEU A 4 1.79 -3.25 -2.95
N ASN A 5 2.52 -3.98 -3.81
CA ASN A 5 2.25 -4.06 -5.25
C ASN A 5 1.15 -5.06 -5.62
N LYS A 6 0.41 -5.61 -4.66
CA LYS A 6 -0.74 -6.45 -4.98
C LYS A 6 -1.85 -5.56 -5.56
N THR A 7 -2.00 -5.55 -6.87
CA THR A 7 -3.10 -4.87 -7.57
C THR A 7 -4.26 -5.82 -7.81
N VAL A 8 -5.47 -5.28 -7.97
CA VAL A 8 -6.61 -6.02 -8.53
C VAL A 8 -6.17 -6.55 -9.90
N PRO A 9 -6.46 -7.81 -10.30
CA PRO A 9 -6.16 -8.27 -11.65
C PRO A 9 -6.92 -7.41 -12.67
N GLU A 10 -6.23 -6.38 -13.19
CA GLU A 10 -6.60 -5.23 -14.06
C GLU A 10 -7.89 -4.45 -13.65
N GLU A 11 -7.92 -3.12 -13.45
CA GLU A 11 -7.00 -1.99 -13.69
C GLU A 11 -7.07 -0.95 -12.54
N GLY A 12 -5.94 -0.29 -12.20
CA GLY A 12 -5.91 1.00 -11.48
C GLY A 12 -5.00 1.07 -10.23
N LYS A 13 -3.89 1.83 -10.29
CA LYS A 13 -2.90 2.02 -9.22
C LYS A 13 -3.24 3.17 -8.26
N LEU A 14 -3.10 2.93 -6.96
CA LEU A 14 -3.11 3.92 -5.87
C LEU A 14 -1.69 4.14 -5.33
N ASP A 15 -1.38 5.39 -4.97
CA ASP A 15 -0.10 5.84 -4.37
C ASP A 15 -0.31 6.24 -2.89
N LEU A 16 0.70 6.00 -2.07
CA LEU A 16 0.71 6.16 -0.61
C LEU A 16 1.36 7.49 -0.19
N ASP A 17 0.68 8.27 0.65
CA ASP A 17 1.26 9.45 1.32
C ASP A 17 1.79 9.06 2.72
N LEU A 18 3.06 9.40 2.99
CA LEU A 18 3.70 9.22 4.29
C LEU A 18 3.71 10.57 5.03
N ARG A 19 2.69 10.84 5.85
CA ARG A 19 2.74 11.93 6.83
C ARG A 19 2.40 11.43 8.23
N ARG A 20 3.28 11.81 9.16
CA ARG A 20 3.22 11.49 10.59
C ARG A 20 2.34 12.54 11.27
N VAL A 21 1.28 12.11 11.94
CA VAL A 21 0.57 12.93 12.92
C VAL A 21 1.18 12.62 14.29
N ASN A 22 1.92 13.57 14.85
CA ASN A 22 2.37 13.51 16.24
C ASN A 22 1.22 14.00 17.13
N TYR A 23 0.85 13.22 18.14
CA TYR A 23 0.17 13.74 19.32
C TYR A 23 1.18 13.76 20.47
N ASP A 24 1.46 14.96 20.96
CA ASP A 24 2.20 15.19 22.20
C ASP A 24 1.43 14.61 23.38
N VAL A 25 2.11 13.79 24.19
CA VAL A 25 1.72 13.53 25.57
C VAL A 25 2.84 14.09 26.43
N ASP A 26 2.49 15.16 27.14
CA ASP A 26 3.33 15.91 28.06
C ASP A 26 3.73 15.03 29.26
N VAL A 27 5.03 14.76 29.42
CA VAL A 27 5.60 14.26 30.67
C VAL A 27 6.89 15.03 30.96
N LYS A 28 6.76 16.05 31.81
CA LYS A 28 7.89 16.72 32.46
C LYS A 28 8.69 15.73 33.32
N SER A 29 9.95 15.51 32.98
CA SER A 29 11.05 15.42 33.96
C SER A 29 12.39 15.57 33.25
N HIS A 30 13.26 16.42 33.81
CA HIS A 30 14.54 16.81 33.23
C HIS A 30 15.61 15.72 33.40
N LEU A 31 16.27 15.35 32.30
CA LEU A 31 17.61 14.75 32.28
C LEU A 31 18.40 15.37 31.11
N ARG A 32 19.67 15.72 31.32
CA ARG A 32 20.53 16.36 30.30
C ARG A 32 21.49 15.33 29.69
N TYR A 33 22.04 15.70 28.53
CA TYR A 33 23.04 14.95 27.79
C TYR A 33 24.28 14.65 28.66
N GLY A 34 24.51 13.38 29.01
CA GLY A 34 25.71 12.95 29.75
C GLY A 34 25.49 12.03 30.97
N ASP A 35 24.25 11.75 31.37
CA ASP A 35 23.99 10.94 32.58
C ASP A 35 24.05 9.43 32.31
N TRP A 36 24.77 8.69 33.16
CA TRP A 36 24.83 7.22 33.15
C TRP A 36 23.74 6.62 34.06
N VAL A 37 22.97 5.68 33.54
CA VAL A 37 22.09 4.81 34.36
C VAL A 37 22.63 3.38 34.31
N THR A 38 23.20 2.92 35.42
CA THR A 38 23.63 1.53 35.61
C THR A 38 22.47 0.65 36.07
N PHE A 39 22.20 -0.44 35.35
CA PHE A 39 21.42 -1.56 35.86
C PHE A 39 22.36 -2.71 36.24
N LYS A 40 22.36 -3.09 37.53
CA LYS A 40 23.05 -4.31 38.01
C LYS A 40 22.24 -5.54 37.58
N SER A 41 22.74 -6.28 36.60
CA SER A 41 22.27 -7.64 36.30
C SER A 41 23.17 -8.66 37.01
N HIS A 42 22.58 -9.43 37.93
CA HIS A 42 23.21 -10.60 38.53
C HIS A 42 23.14 -11.78 37.56
N SER A 43 24.20 -12.01 36.80
CA SER A 43 24.60 -13.37 36.40
C SER A 43 26.09 -13.39 36.03
N SER A 44 26.92 -13.77 36.99
CA SER A 44 28.35 -13.96 36.80
C SER A 44 28.61 -15.34 36.20
N LYS A 45 28.79 -15.43 34.87
CA LYS A 45 29.61 -16.49 34.28
C LYS A 45 31.03 -15.95 34.13
N LYS A 46 31.91 -16.33 35.06
CA LYS A 46 33.36 -16.08 34.97
C LYS A 46 33.96 -17.09 34.00
N VAL A 47 34.43 -16.64 32.84
CA VAL A 47 35.35 -17.42 32.00
C VAL A 47 36.77 -17.07 32.43
N ARG A 48 37.53 -18.09 32.86
CA ARG A 48 38.92 -17.97 33.32
C ARG A 48 39.84 -18.03 32.09
N ILE A 49 40.50 -16.92 31.75
CA ILE A 49 41.56 -16.92 30.75
C ILE A 49 42.87 -17.27 31.46
N SER A 50 43.40 -18.46 31.20
CA SER A 50 44.76 -18.85 31.59
C SER A 50 45.79 -18.18 30.68
N ARG A 51 46.84 -17.60 31.26
CA ARG A 51 48.00 -17.07 30.52
C ARG A 51 48.74 -18.22 29.82
N PRO A 52 49.21 -18.06 28.57
CA PRO A 52 50.26 -18.92 28.05
C PRO A 52 51.59 -18.52 28.68
N GLU A 53 52.35 -19.51 29.15
CA GLU A 53 53.75 -19.33 29.53
C GLU A 53 54.59 -18.95 28.31
N SER A 54 55.42 -17.91 28.48
CA SER A 54 56.32 -17.40 27.46
C SER A 54 57.56 -18.30 27.34
N SER A 55 57.77 -18.92 26.18
CA SER A 55 59.09 -19.36 25.74
C SER A 55 59.70 -18.31 24.78
N ARG A 56 60.96 -17.97 25.06
CA ARG A 56 61.77 -16.91 24.44
C ARG A 56 62.17 -17.23 23.00
N GLY A 57 62.34 -16.19 22.17
CA GLY A 57 63.07 -16.27 20.91
C GLY A 57 63.01 -15.01 20.02
N GLU A 58 63.86 -14.02 20.32
CA GLU A 58 64.57 -13.09 19.42
C GLU A 58 63.87 -11.95 18.62
N ASN A 59 64.19 -10.72 19.07
CA ASN A 59 64.59 -9.49 18.37
C ASN A 59 63.97 -9.09 17.01
N SER A 60 63.15 -8.02 17.05
CA SER A 60 63.40 -6.84 16.21
C SER A 60 62.88 -5.58 16.92
N ASP A 61 63.70 -4.52 16.94
CA ASP A 61 63.40 -3.20 17.49
C ASP A 61 62.14 -2.58 16.85
N ARG A 62 61.00 -2.68 17.53
CA ARG A 62 59.85 -1.81 17.30
C ARG A 62 59.47 -1.16 18.62
N GLN A 63 59.60 0.17 18.69
CA GLN A 63 59.02 0.94 19.77
C GLN A 63 57.50 0.70 19.80
N PRO A 64 56.89 0.51 20.99
CA PRO A 64 55.44 0.35 21.09
C PRO A 64 54.78 1.65 20.64
N GLN A 65 53.85 1.57 19.68
CA GLN A 65 52.95 2.68 19.40
C GLN A 65 51.79 2.61 20.40
N ASP A 66 51.26 3.76 20.82
CA ASP A 66 50.12 3.92 21.77
C ASP A 66 48.80 3.22 21.35
N ALA A 67 48.83 2.40 20.30
CA ALA A 67 47.71 1.66 19.73
C ALA A 67 47.95 0.13 19.66
N ASP A 68 48.97 -0.42 20.31
CA ASP A 68 49.17 -1.88 20.41
C ASP A 68 48.20 -2.49 21.44
N TYR A 69 46.90 -2.44 21.14
CA TYR A 69 45.94 -3.32 21.78
C TYR A 69 46.29 -4.77 21.43
N PRO A 70 46.28 -5.72 22.38
CA PRO A 70 46.46 -7.12 22.05
C PRO A 70 45.44 -7.51 20.98
N SER A 71 45.90 -8.07 19.86
CA SER A 71 45.03 -8.49 18.78
C SER A 71 43.96 -9.42 19.33
N LEU A 72 42.69 -9.01 19.28
CA LEU A 72 41.60 -9.90 19.64
C LEU A 72 41.69 -11.17 18.79
N SER A 73 41.39 -12.32 19.41
CA SER A 73 41.23 -13.55 18.62
C SER A 73 40.11 -13.35 17.60
N TYR A 74 40.26 -13.95 16.42
CA TYR A 74 39.27 -13.86 15.35
C TYR A 74 37.86 -14.26 15.84
N GLU A 75 37.78 -15.29 16.67
CA GLU A 75 36.55 -15.77 17.29
C GLU A 75 35.89 -14.70 18.15
N LEU A 76 36.66 -14.02 19.01
CA LEU A 76 36.14 -12.98 19.90
C LEU A 76 35.71 -11.73 19.10
N GLU A 77 36.45 -11.38 18.06
CA GLU A 77 36.10 -10.29 17.15
C GLU A 77 34.77 -10.58 16.44
N SER A 78 34.60 -11.78 15.85
CA SER A 78 33.37 -12.18 15.18
C SER A 78 32.17 -12.21 16.13
N GLU A 79 32.36 -12.69 17.37
CA GLU A 79 31.35 -12.65 18.44
C GLU A 79 30.95 -11.23 18.85
N ILE A 80 31.91 -10.31 18.94
CA ILE A 80 31.64 -8.91 19.23
C ILE A 80 30.88 -8.27 18.08
N LEU A 81 31.33 -8.46 16.83
CA LEU A 81 30.68 -7.92 15.65
C LEU A 81 29.26 -8.47 15.48
N ALA A 82 29.04 -9.75 15.81
CA ALA A 82 27.72 -10.38 15.81
C ALA A 82 26.72 -9.72 16.77
N ARG A 83 27.18 -9.00 17.81
CA ARG A 83 26.30 -8.28 18.76
C ARG A 83 25.88 -6.90 18.26
N PHE A 84 26.57 -6.31 17.28
CA PHE A 84 26.19 -5.01 16.74
C PHE A 84 24.82 -5.08 16.05
N PRO A 85 24.01 -4.01 16.06
CA PRO A 85 22.78 -3.96 15.28
C PRO A 85 23.08 -4.10 13.78
N ARG A 86 22.32 -4.93 13.06
CA ARG A 86 22.58 -5.20 11.63
C ARG A 86 22.51 -3.94 10.77
N TRP A 87 21.68 -2.98 11.15
CA TRP A 87 21.56 -1.70 10.44
C TRP A 87 22.83 -0.84 10.54
N GLU A 88 23.78 -1.15 11.42
CA GLU A 88 25.09 -0.48 11.51
C GLU A 88 26.21 -1.20 10.75
N TYR A 89 25.97 -2.39 10.21
CA TYR A 89 27.02 -3.21 9.58
C TYR A 89 27.69 -2.54 8.38
N TRP A 90 26.96 -1.68 7.66
CA TRP A 90 27.57 -0.90 6.58
C TRP A 90 28.65 0.06 7.09
N LYS A 91 28.52 0.60 8.32
CA LYS A 91 29.57 1.41 8.95
C LYS A 91 30.82 0.56 9.20
N LEU A 92 30.62 -0.66 9.71
CA LEU A 92 31.70 -1.63 9.94
C LEU A 92 32.44 -2.01 8.65
N SER A 93 31.73 -2.07 7.52
CA SER A 93 32.37 -2.32 6.21
C SER A 93 33.30 -1.19 5.74
N LEU A 94 33.16 0.02 6.30
CA LEU A 94 34.02 1.17 6.01
C LEU A 94 35.25 1.24 6.93
N VAL A 95 35.27 0.49 8.04
CA VAL A 95 36.35 0.55 9.03
C VAL A 95 37.64 -0.05 8.47
N ASN A 96 37.60 -1.27 7.92
CA ASN A 96 38.74 -1.91 7.28
C ASN A 96 38.30 -3.05 6.34
N LYS A 97 39.25 -3.53 5.49
CA LYS A 97 39.01 -4.62 4.53
C LYS A 97 38.60 -5.93 5.21
N ARG A 98 39.11 -6.24 6.40
CA ARG A 98 38.81 -7.48 7.13
C ARG A 98 37.35 -7.52 7.57
N CYS A 99 36.86 -6.47 8.23
CA CYS A 99 35.46 -6.29 8.62
C CYS A 99 34.55 -6.36 7.39
N SER A 100 34.93 -5.71 6.28
CA SER A 100 34.17 -5.82 5.03
C SER A 100 34.12 -7.24 4.47
N THR A 101 35.20 -8.01 4.54
CA THR A 101 35.25 -9.40 4.06
C THR A 101 34.42 -10.32 4.96
N LEU A 102 34.54 -10.16 6.28
CA LEU A 102 33.79 -10.94 7.27
C LEU A 102 32.27 -10.71 7.17
N LEU A 103 31.84 -9.47 6.93
CA LEU A 103 30.43 -9.18 6.69
C LEU A 103 29.89 -9.85 5.42
N LYS A 104 30.73 -9.94 4.37
CA LYS A 104 30.37 -10.57 3.09
C LYS A 104 30.45 -12.10 3.13
N SER A 105 31.17 -12.70 4.08
CA SER A 105 31.31 -14.16 4.17
C SER A 105 30.04 -14.86 4.66
N GLY A 106 29.14 -14.13 5.33
CA GLY A 106 27.94 -14.69 5.94
C GLY A 106 28.17 -15.27 7.34
N GLU A 107 29.42 -15.41 7.79
CA GLU A 107 29.79 -16.05 9.07
C GLU A 107 29.16 -15.35 10.28
N ILE A 108 29.14 -14.02 10.29
CA ILE A 108 28.47 -13.23 11.34
C ILE A 108 26.97 -13.58 11.44
N PHE A 109 26.31 -13.92 10.33
CA PHE A 109 24.89 -14.28 10.35
C PHE A 109 24.66 -15.67 10.95
N GLU A 110 25.57 -16.62 10.70
CA GLU A 110 25.53 -17.94 11.32
C GLU A 110 25.81 -17.86 12.83
N ILE A 111 26.84 -17.12 13.25
CA ILE A 111 27.11 -16.86 14.69
C ILE A 111 25.89 -16.24 15.36
N ARG A 112 25.24 -15.29 14.70
CA ARG A 112 24.03 -14.67 15.24
C ARG A 112 22.89 -15.64 15.42
N LYS A 113 22.71 -16.53 14.46
CA LYS A 113 21.69 -17.57 14.46
C LYS A 113 21.95 -18.60 15.56
N GLU A 114 23.19 -19.04 15.73
CA GLU A 114 23.63 -19.95 16.80
C GLU A 114 23.39 -19.34 18.19
N ASN A 115 23.73 -18.07 18.36
CA ASN A 115 23.52 -17.32 19.60
C ASN A 115 22.08 -16.82 19.79
N GLY A 116 21.17 -17.09 18.86
CA GLY A 116 19.75 -16.76 18.97
C GLY A 116 19.42 -15.26 18.86
N PHE A 117 20.29 -14.45 18.27
CA PHE A 117 20.02 -13.02 18.04
C PHE A 117 18.87 -12.84 17.04
N ARG A 118 17.77 -12.24 17.50
CA ARG A 118 16.60 -11.93 16.68
C ARG A 118 16.48 -10.42 16.51
N GLU A 119 16.67 -9.97 15.28
CA GLU A 119 16.50 -8.56 14.92
C GLU A 119 15.53 -8.48 13.74
N PRO A 120 14.31 -7.95 13.92
CA PRO A 120 13.38 -7.83 12.82
C PRO A 120 13.78 -6.69 11.87
N SER A 121 13.59 -6.92 10.57
CA SER A 121 13.69 -5.88 9.54
C SER A 121 12.48 -5.95 8.63
N VAL A 122 12.11 -4.81 8.08
CA VAL A 122 10.99 -4.71 7.15
C VAL A 122 11.55 -4.46 5.76
N TYR A 123 11.34 -5.44 4.87
CA TYR A 123 11.52 -5.26 3.44
C TYR A 123 10.23 -4.74 2.84
N MET A 124 10.34 -3.71 2.00
CA MET A 124 9.21 -3.06 1.37
C MET A 124 9.52 -2.68 -0.07
N LEU A 125 8.56 -2.94 -0.94
CA LEU A 125 8.45 -2.32 -2.26
C LEU A 125 7.11 -1.58 -2.30
N ALA A 126 7.19 -0.25 -2.36
CA ALA A 126 6.00 0.60 -2.42
C ALA A 126 5.38 0.54 -3.82
N SER A 127 4.07 0.79 -3.88
CA SER A 127 3.35 0.99 -5.14
C SER A 127 4.03 2.09 -5.96
N GLY A 128 4.13 1.91 -7.28
CA GLY A 128 4.75 2.89 -8.17
C GLY A 128 6.29 2.93 -8.12
N GLU A 129 6.91 2.36 -7.09
CA GLU A 129 8.36 2.26 -6.99
C GLU A 129 8.93 1.01 -7.66
N THR A 130 10.23 1.07 -7.93
CA THR A 130 10.98 -0.03 -8.54
C THR A 130 12.14 -0.51 -7.66
N ASN A 131 12.39 0.20 -6.56
CA ASN A 131 13.47 -0.06 -5.65
C ASN A 131 12.94 -0.74 -4.39
N TRP A 132 13.59 -1.82 -3.98
CA TRP A 132 13.32 -2.41 -2.68
C TRP A 132 14.02 -1.62 -1.58
N TRP A 133 13.32 -1.43 -0.47
CA TRP A 133 13.83 -0.78 0.72
C TRP A 133 13.85 -1.76 1.90
N THR A 134 14.85 -1.60 2.75
CA THR A 134 14.87 -2.23 4.07
C THR A 134 14.80 -1.16 5.16
N PHE A 135 13.97 -1.41 6.17
CA PHE A 135 13.79 -0.57 7.33
C PHE A 135 14.16 -1.35 8.59
N ASP A 136 14.75 -0.65 9.56
CA ASP A 136 14.85 -1.16 10.92
C ASP A 136 13.47 -1.25 11.58
N ARG A 137 13.40 -1.91 12.73
CA ARG A 137 12.15 -2.13 13.46
C ARG A 137 11.40 -0.83 13.75
N GLU A 138 12.13 0.22 14.10
CA GLU A 138 11.56 1.50 14.52
C GLU A 138 11.32 2.46 13.33
N PHE A 139 11.62 2.02 12.11
CA PHE A 139 11.54 2.83 10.89
C PHE A 139 12.35 4.14 10.97
N LYS A 140 13.39 4.20 11.81
CA LYS A 140 14.27 5.37 11.95
C LYS A 140 15.30 5.46 10.83
N SER A 141 15.63 4.32 10.23
CA SER A 141 16.60 4.18 9.16
C SER A 141 15.99 3.40 8.01
N ARG A 142 16.30 3.82 6.79
CA ARG A 142 15.95 3.08 5.58
C ARG A 142 17.18 2.94 4.70
N ARG A 143 17.29 1.81 4.03
CA ARG A 143 18.36 1.56 3.07
C ARG A 143 17.78 1.00 1.79
N LYS A 144 18.25 1.52 0.67
CA LYS A 144 17.96 0.99 -0.65
C LYS A 144 18.70 -0.34 -0.83
N ILE A 145 17.97 -1.38 -1.21
CA ILE A 145 18.52 -2.67 -1.64
C ILE A 145 18.97 -2.53 -3.10
N PRO A 146 19.99 -3.26 -3.56
CA PRO A 146 20.40 -3.23 -4.95
C PRO A 146 19.23 -3.42 -5.91
N ASP A 147 19.35 -2.81 -7.08
CA ASP A 147 18.31 -2.89 -8.10
C ASP A 147 18.14 -4.35 -8.51
N LEU A 148 16.88 -4.79 -8.58
CA LEU A 148 16.53 -6.15 -8.96
C LEU A 148 16.70 -6.26 -10.50
N PRO A 149 17.57 -7.16 -10.99
CA PRO A 149 17.93 -7.22 -12.41
C PRO A 149 16.89 -7.99 -13.24
N SER A 150 15.64 -7.54 -13.21
CA SER A 150 14.52 -8.14 -13.97
C SER A 150 14.15 -7.34 -15.21
N ASP A 151 13.35 -7.96 -16.07
CA ASP A 151 12.73 -7.27 -17.20
C ASP A 151 11.59 -6.31 -16.78
N VAL A 152 11.02 -5.65 -17.78
CA VAL A 152 9.91 -4.68 -17.62
C VAL A 152 8.62 -5.34 -17.14
N CYS A 153 8.34 -6.58 -17.54
CA CYS A 153 7.13 -7.32 -17.13
C CYS A 153 7.17 -7.58 -15.64
N PHE A 154 8.31 -8.04 -15.12
CA PHE A 154 8.46 -8.29 -13.69
C PHE A 154 8.48 -6.98 -12.92
N LYS A 155 9.20 -5.97 -13.43
CA LYS A 155 9.35 -4.67 -12.77
C LYS A 155 7.99 -4.03 -12.49
N PHE A 156 7.07 -4.04 -13.46
CA PHE A 156 5.76 -3.39 -13.33
C PHE A 156 4.60 -4.34 -12.99
N GLY A 157 4.80 -5.65 -13.06
CA GLY A 157 3.78 -6.64 -12.72
C GLY A 157 3.64 -6.89 -11.22
N ASP A 158 2.55 -7.58 -10.86
CA ASP A 158 2.29 -8.03 -9.50
C ASP A 158 3.39 -8.96 -9.00
N LYS A 159 3.67 -8.84 -7.71
CA LYS A 159 4.69 -9.62 -7.02
C LYS A 159 4.11 -10.23 -5.75
N GLU A 160 4.69 -11.36 -5.38
CA GLU A 160 4.44 -12.00 -4.09
C GLU A 160 5.76 -12.22 -3.39
N SER A 161 5.90 -11.66 -2.19
CA SER A 161 7.13 -11.76 -1.41
C SER A 161 6.96 -12.59 -0.15
N LEU A 162 7.98 -13.35 0.20
CA LEU A 162 8.07 -14.08 1.47
C LEU A 162 9.53 -14.20 1.94
N CYS A 163 9.74 -14.42 3.24
CA CYS A 163 11.08 -14.62 3.81
C CYS A 163 11.33 -16.08 4.18
N ALA A 164 12.59 -16.48 4.07
CA ALA A 164 13.11 -17.74 4.57
C ALA A 164 14.50 -17.50 5.18
N GLY A 165 14.56 -17.32 6.50
CA GLY A 165 15.81 -16.97 7.18
C GLY A 165 16.35 -15.62 6.70
N THR A 166 17.56 -15.62 6.13
CA THR A 166 18.22 -14.43 5.56
C THR A 166 17.86 -14.16 4.09
N HIS A 167 17.01 -15.00 3.50
CA HIS A 167 16.56 -14.85 2.11
C HIS A 167 15.23 -14.09 2.06
N LEU A 168 15.16 -13.13 1.13
CA LEU A 168 13.91 -12.55 0.64
C LEU A 168 13.63 -13.19 -0.72
N LEU A 169 12.48 -13.85 -0.85
CA LEU A 169 12.00 -14.44 -2.09
C LEU A 169 10.91 -13.54 -2.66
N VAL A 170 11.02 -13.18 -3.94
CA VAL A 170 10.04 -12.37 -4.66
C VAL A 170 9.63 -13.13 -5.91
N SER A 171 8.42 -13.69 -5.89
CA SER A 171 7.79 -14.32 -7.03
C SER A 171 7.10 -13.29 -7.91
N GLY A 172 7.14 -13.46 -9.21
CA GLY A 172 6.48 -12.60 -10.19
C GLY A 172 6.64 -13.16 -11.59
N ARG A 173 6.35 -12.34 -12.60
CA ARG A 173 6.33 -12.77 -14.01
C ARG A 173 7.30 -11.96 -14.85
N GLU A 174 8.26 -12.65 -15.47
CA GLU A 174 9.08 -12.15 -16.58
C GLU A 174 8.43 -12.52 -17.93
N ILE A 175 8.99 -12.03 -19.03
CA ILE A 175 8.56 -12.32 -20.40
C ILE A 175 8.50 -13.84 -20.64
N ASP A 176 9.49 -14.58 -20.13
CA ASP A 176 9.62 -16.02 -20.31
C ASP A 176 8.75 -16.85 -19.34
N GLY A 177 8.10 -16.23 -18.35
CA GLY A 177 7.19 -16.92 -17.41
C GLY A 177 7.37 -16.54 -15.94
N LEU A 178 6.88 -17.42 -15.05
CA LEU A 178 7.06 -17.23 -13.59
C LEU A 178 8.52 -17.36 -13.20
N VAL A 179 8.98 -16.44 -12.38
CA VAL A 179 10.32 -16.42 -11.81
C VAL A 179 10.25 -16.10 -10.33
N ILE A 180 11.23 -16.62 -9.58
CA ILE A 180 11.50 -16.20 -8.22
C ILE A 180 12.86 -15.53 -8.20
N TRP A 181 12.90 -14.29 -7.73
CA TRP A 181 14.14 -13.60 -7.38
C TRP A 181 14.44 -13.80 -5.91
N ARG A 182 15.69 -14.15 -5.60
CA ARG A 182 16.18 -14.37 -4.23
C ARG A 182 17.19 -13.29 -3.89
N PHE A 183 16.85 -12.43 -2.94
CA PHE A 183 17.82 -11.54 -2.31
C PHE A 183 18.45 -12.22 -1.11
N GLU A 184 19.78 -12.26 -1.08
CA GLU A 184 20.55 -12.78 0.04
C GLU A 184 21.10 -11.62 0.87
N LEU A 185 20.63 -11.51 2.12
CA LEU A 185 21.04 -10.42 3.02
C LEU A 185 22.55 -10.42 3.30
N ALA A 186 23.18 -11.60 3.38
CA ALA A 186 24.60 -11.72 3.71
C ALA A 186 25.52 -11.12 2.63
N THR A 187 25.23 -11.40 1.36
CA THR A 187 26.01 -10.87 0.24
C THR A 187 25.48 -9.53 -0.26
N ASN A 188 24.27 -9.15 0.16
CA ASN A 188 23.54 -7.98 -0.33
C ASN A 188 23.44 -8.02 -1.87
N CYS A 189 23.02 -9.15 -2.41
CA CYS A 189 22.90 -9.40 -3.86
C CYS A 189 21.59 -10.12 -4.21
N TRP A 190 21.11 -9.86 -5.43
CA TRP A 190 20.02 -10.61 -6.03
C TRP A 190 20.54 -11.77 -6.86
N TYR A 191 19.85 -12.90 -6.80
CA TYR A 191 20.08 -14.09 -7.61
C TYR A 191 18.77 -14.58 -8.18
N LYS A 192 18.81 -15.20 -9.37
CA LYS A 192 17.67 -15.97 -9.86
C LYS A 192 17.49 -17.17 -8.92
N GLY A 193 16.35 -17.21 -8.26
CA GLY A 193 15.99 -18.23 -7.27
C GLY A 193 15.55 -19.54 -7.94
N PRO A 194 15.49 -20.64 -7.19
CA PRO A 194 14.95 -21.89 -7.70
C PRO A 194 13.45 -21.72 -7.99
N SER A 195 13.02 -22.20 -9.15
CA SER A 195 11.59 -22.34 -9.44
C SER A 195 10.93 -23.27 -8.42
N MET A 196 9.70 -22.95 -8.02
CA MET A 196 8.84 -23.91 -7.31
C MET A 196 8.64 -25.16 -8.18
N VAL A 197 8.43 -26.31 -7.56
CA VAL A 197 8.11 -27.57 -8.24
C VAL A 197 6.85 -27.41 -9.08
N ASN A 198 5.84 -26.72 -8.55
CA ASN A 198 4.69 -26.25 -9.31
C ASN A 198 4.67 -24.71 -9.27
N PRO A 199 5.19 -24.04 -10.31
CA PRO A 199 5.15 -22.59 -10.42
C PRO A 199 3.71 -22.06 -10.33
N ARG A 200 3.48 -21.11 -9.43
CA ARG A 200 2.16 -20.64 -9.03
C ARG A 200 2.15 -19.14 -8.70
N CYS A 201 0.98 -18.53 -8.80
CA CYS A 201 0.64 -17.24 -8.22
C CYS A 201 -0.65 -17.34 -7.38
N LEU A 202 -0.98 -16.30 -6.63
CA LEU A 202 -2.18 -16.22 -5.78
C LEU A 202 -2.23 -17.33 -4.72
N PHE A 203 -1.05 -17.73 -4.22
CA PHE A 203 -0.87 -18.81 -3.26
C PHE A 203 -0.81 -18.27 -1.83
N ALA A 204 -1.15 -19.13 -0.88
CA ALA A 204 -0.91 -18.87 0.53
C ALA A 204 0.58 -19.06 0.84
N SER A 205 1.15 -18.20 1.67
CA SER A 205 2.54 -18.30 2.11
C SER A 205 2.71 -18.06 3.61
N ALA A 206 3.69 -18.72 4.21
CA ALA A 206 4.06 -18.51 5.61
C ALA A 206 5.56 -18.71 5.82
N THR A 207 6.08 -18.16 6.91
CA THR A 207 7.48 -18.33 7.34
C THR A 207 7.51 -18.97 8.72
N CYS A 208 8.32 -20.01 8.90
CA CYS A 208 8.62 -20.60 10.20
C CYS A 208 10.14 -20.70 10.37
N GLY A 209 10.68 -19.96 11.34
CA GLY A 209 12.11 -19.90 11.57
C GLY A 209 12.86 -19.51 10.30
N THR A 210 13.66 -20.43 9.76
CA THR A 210 14.40 -20.24 8.52
C THR A 210 13.68 -20.72 7.27
N SER A 211 12.61 -21.50 7.40
CA SER A 211 11.90 -22.10 6.26
C SER A 211 10.73 -21.23 5.81
N ALA A 212 10.39 -21.34 4.53
CA ALA A 212 9.18 -20.77 3.96
C ALA A 212 8.25 -21.87 3.44
N PHE A 213 6.95 -21.62 3.48
CA PHE A 213 5.92 -22.53 3.02
C PHE A 213 5.04 -21.82 2.01
N VAL A 214 4.62 -22.54 0.97
CA VAL A 214 3.64 -22.07 0.00
C VAL A 214 2.61 -23.16 -0.27
N ALA A 215 1.36 -22.78 -0.51
CA ALA A 215 0.31 -23.73 -0.84
C ALA A 215 -0.82 -23.12 -1.68
N GLY A 216 -1.42 -23.95 -2.53
CA GLY A 216 -2.51 -23.55 -3.40
C GLY A 216 -2.05 -22.64 -4.54
N GLY A 217 -2.89 -21.69 -4.93
CA GLY A 217 -2.64 -20.82 -6.06
C GLY A 217 -3.04 -21.44 -7.40
N VAL A 218 -2.54 -20.86 -8.48
CA VAL A 218 -2.85 -21.26 -9.85
C VAL A 218 -1.62 -21.08 -10.75
N GLY A 219 -1.49 -21.91 -11.78
CA GLY A 219 -0.50 -21.74 -12.84
C GLY A 219 -0.84 -20.56 -13.78
N ILE A 220 0.07 -20.25 -14.72
CA ILE A 220 -0.07 -19.10 -15.64
C ILE A 220 -0.87 -19.41 -16.92
N MET A 221 -0.98 -20.67 -17.35
CA MET A 221 -1.70 -20.99 -18.59
C MET A 221 -3.19 -20.65 -18.48
N ALA A 222 -3.80 -20.22 -19.58
CA ALA A 222 -5.19 -19.74 -19.64
C ALA A 222 -6.24 -20.71 -19.06
N ASN A 223 -5.91 -22.01 -18.98
CA ASN A 223 -6.75 -23.07 -18.40
C ASN A 223 -6.09 -23.75 -17.18
N SER A 224 -5.23 -23.04 -16.46
CA SER A 224 -4.49 -23.62 -15.33
C SER A 224 -5.45 -23.99 -14.20
N GLU A 225 -5.38 -25.25 -13.77
CA GLU A 225 -6.15 -25.72 -12.62
C GLU A 225 -5.72 -25.02 -11.33
N VAL A 226 -6.69 -24.85 -10.43
CA VAL A 226 -6.41 -24.41 -9.07
C VAL A 226 -5.65 -25.52 -8.34
N TYR A 227 -4.57 -25.17 -7.67
CA TYR A 227 -3.74 -26.14 -6.97
C TYR A 227 -4.23 -26.44 -5.55
N ASP A 228 -4.01 -27.68 -5.15
CA ASP A 228 -4.02 -28.23 -3.79
C ASP A 228 -2.61 -28.65 -3.35
N THR A 229 -1.59 -28.45 -4.19
CA THR A 229 -0.20 -28.78 -3.86
C THR A 229 0.38 -27.75 -2.89
N ALA A 230 1.32 -28.18 -2.06
CA ALA A 230 2.05 -27.35 -1.11
C ALA A 230 3.54 -27.69 -1.16
N GLU A 231 4.39 -26.71 -0.84
CA GLU A 231 5.85 -26.83 -0.93
C GLU A 231 6.52 -26.07 0.21
N LYS A 232 7.67 -26.58 0.65
CA LYS A 232 8.54 -25.97 1.67
C LYS A 232 9.86 -25.57 1.03
N TYR A 233 10.26 -24.33 1.19
CA TYR A 233 11.57 -23.85 0.75
C TYR A 233 12.61 -24.02 1.86
N ASN A 234 13.72 -24.66 1.51
CA ASN A 234 14.87 -24.80 2.38
C ASN A 234 15.97 -23.81 1.94
N PRO A 235 16.31 -22.80 2.77
CA PRO A 235 17.33 -21.81 2.41
C PRO A 235 18.75 -22.41 2.33
N ASN A 236 19.03 -23.49 3.04
CA ASN A 236 20.38 -24.10 3.06
C ASN A 236 20.68 -24.82 1.74
N SER A 237 19.74 -25.66 1.27
CA SER A 237 19.86 -26.35 -0.02
C SER A 237 19.44 -25.48 -1.20
N ARG A 238 18.79 -24.33 -0.94
CA ARG A 238 18.25 -23.43 -1.96
C ARG A 238 17.32 -24.16 -2.93
N SER A 239 16.43 -24.98 -2.38
CA SER A 239 15.50 -25.80 -3.16
C SER A 239 14.10 -25.82 -2.51
N TRP A 240 13.10 -26.15 -3.33
CA TRP A 240 11.74 -26.42 -2.88
C TRP A 240 11.54 -27.93 -2.71
N GLU A 241 10.87 -28.32 -1.63
CA GLU A 241 10.47 -29.68 -1.31
C GLU A 241 8.95 -29.78 -1.34
N THR A 242 8.42 -30.80 -1.99
CA THR A 242 6.97 -31.04 -2.07
C THR A 242 6.44 -31.56 -0.74
N LEU A 243 5.35 -30.96 -0.27
CA LEU A 243 4.59 -31.42 0.89
C LEU A 243 3.39 -32.26 0.45
N PRO A 244 2.74 -33.02 1.36
CA PRO A 244 1.45 -33.64 1.08
C PRO A 244 0.43 -32.64 0.53
N ARG A 245 -0.48 -33.14 -0.30
CA ARG A 245 -1.53 -32.29 -0.91
C ARG A 245 -2.57 -31.89 0.14
N MET A 246 -3.05 -30.66 0.01
CA MET A 246 -4.17 -30.11 0.77
C MET A 246 -5.47 -30.89 0.51
N LYS A 247 -6.45 -30.76 1.41
CA LYS A 247 -7.78 -31.39 1.26
C LYS A 247 -8.66 -30.64 0.27
N ARG A 248 -8.41 -29.33 0.07
CA ARG A 248 -9.15 -28.50 -0.88
C ARG A 248 -8.19 -27.75 -1.79
N LYS A 249 -8.44 -27.81 -3.09
CA LYS A 249 -7.86 -26.87 -4.06
C LYS A 249 -8.28 -25.45 -3.69
N ARG A 250 -7.37 -24.47 -3.74
CA ARG A 250 -7.66 -23.07 -3.43
C ARG A 250 -6.65 -22.11 -4.07
N LYS A 251 -7.14 -20.98 -4.58
CA LYS A 251 -6.36 -19.78 -4.96
C LYS A 251 -6.89 -18.56 -4.22
N LEU A 252 -6.16 -17.44 -4.24
CA LEU A 252 -6.51 -16.22 -3.50
C LEU A 252 -6.68 -16.49 -1.99
N CYS A 253 -5.89 -17.42 -1.47
CA CYS A 253 -5.89 -17.83 -0.07
C CYS A 253 -4.74 -17.19 0.68
N SER A 254 -4.85 -17.17 2.01
CA SER A 254 -3.82 -16.60 2.88
C SER A 254 -3.16 -17.67 3.75
N GLY A 255 -1.84 -17.55 3.92
CA GLY A 255 -1.05 -18.47 4.72
C GLY A 255 -0.56 -17.83 6.01
N CYS A 256 -0.49 -18.61 7.08
CA CYS A 256 0.19 -18.21 8.30
C CYS A 256 0.79 -19.43 9.01
N TYR A 257 1.73 -19.18 9.92
CA TYR A 257 2.30 -20.24 10.75
C TYR A 257 1.95 -19.95 12.20
N MET A 258 1.26 -20.88 12.86
CA MET A 258 0.87 -20.80 14.26
C MET A 258 0.77 -22.22 14.83
N ASP A 259 0.82 -22.38 16.14
CA ASP A 259 0.72 -23.68 16.84
C ASP A 259 1.69 -24.76 16.31
N ASN A 260 2.84 -24.32 15.80
CA ASN A 260 3.83 -25.13 15.11
C ASN A 260 3.29 -25.86 13.86
N LYS A 261 2.35 -25.23 13.15
CA LYS A 261 1.69 -25.75 11.95
C LYS A 261 1.52 -24.67 10.90
N PHE A 262 1.49 -25.08 9.64
CA PHE A 262 1.26 -24.18 8.51
C PHE A 262 -0.22 -24.15 8.14
N TYR A 263 -0.87 -23.02 8.37
CA TYR A 263 -2.29 -22.81 8.09
C TYR A 263 -2.49 -22.14 6.73
N VAL A 264 -3.55 -22.56 6.04
CA VAL A 264 -4.05 -21.96 4.80
C VAL A 264 -5.53 -21.67 4.96
N ILE A 265 -5.91 -20.41 4.78
CA ILE A 265 -7.23 -19.90 5.17
C ILE A 265 -7.93 -19.29 3.96
N GLY A 266 -9.19 -19.69 3.77
CA GLY A 266 -10.10 -19.14 2.78
C GLY A 266 -9.66 -19.36 1.33
N GLY A 267 -9.88 -18.34 0.51
CA GLY A 267 -9.68 -18.36 -0.93
C GLY A 267 -10.88 -18.90 -1.68
N ARG A 268 -10.65 -19.35 -2.92
CA ARG A 268 -11.69 -19.86 -3.80
C ARG A 268 -11.18 -21.00 -4.68
N ASN A 269 -12.11 -21.81 -5.16
CA ASN A 269 -11.85 -22.86 -6.12
C ASN A 269 -12.85 -22.77 -7.29
N GLU A 270 -12.95 -23.83 -8.08
CA GLU A 270 -13.87 -23.94 -9.22
C GLU A 270 -15.35 -23.85 -8.81
N ASN A 271 -15.67 -24.24 -7.57
CA ASN A 271 -17.03 -24.25 -7.03
C ASN A 271 -17.42 -22.95 -6.31
N GLY A 272 -16.50 -21.98 -6.21
CA GLY A 272 -16.73 -20.68 -5.56
C GLY A 272 -15.83 -20.42 -4.36
N GLU A 273 -16.29 -19.56 -3.46
CA GLU A 273 -15.57 -19.09 -2.28
C GLU A 273 -15.51 -20.17 -1.19
N LEU A 274 -14.39 -20.21 -0.46
CA LEU A 274 -14.16 -21.17 0.62
C LEU A 274 -14.23 -20.47 1.96
N THR A 275 -15.15 -20.92 2.81
CA THR A 275 -15.24 -20.50 4.22
C THR A 275 -14.28 -21.29 5.12
N CYS A 276 -13.71 -22.40 4.64
CA CYS A 276 -12.87 -23.27 5.44
C CYS A 276 -11.39 -22.87 5.41
N GLY A 277 -10.69 -23.16 6.51
CA GLY A 277 -9.24 -23.23 6.57
C GLY A 277 -8.76 -24.68 6.60
N GLU A 278 -7.46 -24.89 6.48
CA GLU A 278 -6.81 -26.16 6.77
C GLU A 278 -5.39 -25.91 7.25
N PHE A 279 -4.80 -26.86 7.96
CA PHE A 279 -3.42 -26.75 8.39
C PHE A 279 -2.63 -28.03 8.15
N PHE A 280 -1.34 -27.85 7.91
CA PHE A 280 -0.36 -28.91 7.79
C PHE A 280 0.39 -29.06 9.10
N ASP A 281 0.35 -30.26 9.66
CA ASP A 281 1.15 -30.66 10.80
C ASP A 281 2.39 -31.42 10.33
N GLU A 282 3.57 -30.82 10.56
CA GLU A 282 4.87 -31.43 10.21
C GLU A 282 5.13 -32.73 10.98
N GLY A 283 4.61 -32.88 12.21
CA GLY A 283 4.82 -34.06 13.04
C GLY A 283 4.04 -35.27 12.56
N SER A 284 2.82 -35.07 12.05
CA SER A 284 2.00 -36.14 11.47
C SER A 284 2.10 -36.26 9.96
N ASN A 285 2.74 -35.28 9.30
CA ASN A 285 2.85 -35.13 7.86
C ASN A 285 1.48 -35.17 7.16
N LYS A 286 0.48 -34.49 7.73
CA LYS A 286 -0.91 -34.50 7.24
C LYS A 286 -1.56 -33.12 7.27
N TRP A 287 -2.53 -32.96 6.38
CA TRP A 287 -3.44 -31.82 6.36
C TRP A 287 -4.74 -32.14 7.10
N GLU A 288 -5.17 -31.21 7.95
CA GLU A 288 -6.45 -31.26 8.67
C GLU A 288 -7.32 -30.06 8.30
N LEU A 289 -8.60 -30.33 8.01
CA LEU A 289 -9.56 -29.31 7.59
C LEU A 289 -10.22 -28.67 8.81
N ILE A 290 -10.33 -27.34 8.79
CA ILE A 290 -11.13 -26.54 9.73
C ILE A 290 -12.33 -25.99 8.95
N PRO A 291 -13.53 -26.59 9.09
CA PRO A 291 -14.72 -26.12 8.41
C PRO A 291 -15.13 -24.73 8.92
N ASP A 292 -15.76 -23.91 8.08
CA ASP A 292 -16.48 -22.70 8.48
C ASP A 292 -15.69 -21.64 9.25
N MET A 293 -14.36 -21.63 9.12
CA MET A 293 -13.47 -20.66 9.75
C MET A 293 -13.81 -19.20 9.38
N LEU A 294 -14.39 -18.95 8.20
CA LEU A 294 -14.82 -17.64 7.69
C LEU A 294 -16.34 -17.58 7.40
N ARG A 295 -17.16 -18.36 8.11
CA ARG A 295 -18.62 -18.44 7.86
C ARG A 295 -19.31 -17.06 7.83
N ASP A 296 -18.93 -16.18 8.76
CA ASP A 296 -19.57 -14.87 8.93
C ASP A 296 -18.95 -13.77 8.05
N ASP A 297 -17.95 -14.10 7.22
CA ASP A 297 -17.20 -13.16 6.38
C ASP A 297 -16.62 -13.87 5.14
N PRO A 298 -17.49 -14.32 4.20
CA PRO A 298 -17.03 -14.90 2.95
C PRO A 298 -16.27 -13.85 2.14
N VAL A 299 -15.05 -14.20 1.70
CA VAL A 299 -14.19 -13.32 0.91
C VAL A 299 -14.81 -13.13 -0.47
N LEU A 300 -15.58 -12.05 -0.62
CA LEU A 300 -16.24 -11.69 -1.88
C LEU A 300 -15.24 -11.67 -3.04
N THR A 301 -15.68 -12.12 -4.22
CA THR A 301 -14.92 -12.24 -5.48
C THR A 301 -14.01 -11.08 -5.90
N CYS A 302 -14.14 -9.89 -5.30
CA CYS A 302 -13.35 -8.69 -5.60
C CYS A 302 -12.46 -8.20 -4.44
N HIS A 303 -12.41 -8.92 -3.31
CA HIS A 303 -11.57 -8.56 -2.17
C HIS A 303 -10.17 -9.17 -2.29
N SER A 304 -9.21 -8.57 -1.59
CA SER A 304 -7.92 -9.21 -1.38
C SER A 304 -8.12 -10.54 -0.64
N PRO A 305 -7.17 -11.49 -0.76
CA PRO A 305 -7.09 -12.61 0.17
C PRO A 305 -7.17 -12.13 1.62
N PRO A 306 -7.65 -12.96 2.57
CA PRO A 306 -7.75 -12.58 3.98
C PRO A 306 -6.47 -11.92 4.50
N LEU A 307 -6.56 -10.67 4.96
CA LEU A 307 -5.41 -9.96 5.50
C LEU A 307 -5.10 -10.51 6.88
N ILE A 308 -4.18 -11.48 6.97
CA ILE A 308 -3.88 -12.17 8.23
C ILE A 308 -2.47 -11.92 8.74
N ALA A 309 -2.34 -11.89 10.08
CA ALA A 309 -1.08 -11.80 10.79
C ALA A 309 -1.14 -12.65 12.07
N VAL A 310 -0.02 -13.24 12.44
CA VAL A 310 0.11 -14.01 13.69
C VAL A 310 1.07 -13.31 14.63
N VAL A 311 0.58 -12.94 15.82
CA VAL A 311 1.36 -12.28 16.87
C VAL A 311 1.16 -13.07 18.15
N ASN A 312 2.25 -13.42 18.85
CA ASN A 312 2.20 -14.20 20.09
C ASN A 312 1.38 -15.50 19.96
N ASN A 313 1.50 -16.16 18.80
CA ASN A 313 0.74 -17.37 18.46
C ASN A 313 -0.79 -17.18 18.37
N GLU A 314 -1.27 -15.95 18.32
CA GLU A 314 -2.66 -15.59 18.08
C GLU A 314 -2.85 -15.10 16.65
N LEU A 315 -3.96 -15.49 16.03
CA LEU A 315 -4.27 -15.14 14.64
C LEU A 315 -5.20 -13.93 14.59
N TYR A 316 -4.74 -12.90 13.91
CA TYR A 316 -5.48 -11.67 13.64
C TYR A 316 -5.84 -11.60 12.15
N SER A 317 -6.99 -11.02 11.86
CA SER A 317 -7.43 -10.69 10.50
C SER A 317 -7.89 -9.25 10.43
N LEU A 318 -7.59 -8.55 9.33
CA LEU A 318 -8.14 -7.24 9.02
C LEU A 318 -9.23 -7.39 7.96
N GLU A 319 -10.47 -7.17 8.37
CA GLU A 319 -11.63 -7.19 7.47
C GLU A 319 -11.60 -5.93 6.61
N ALA A 320 -11.35 -6.12 5.31
CA ALA A 320 -11.21 -5.02 4.37
C ALA A 320 -12.47 -4.15 4.30
N SER A 321 -13.65 -4.74 4.12
CA SER A 321 -14.92 -4.01 3.92
C SER A 321 -15.30 -3.10 5.09
N SER A 322 -15.08 -3.57 6.32
CA SER A 322 -15.46 -2.84 7.53
C SER A 322 -14.31 -2.02 8.13
N ASN A 323 -13.08 -2.23 7.63
CA ASN A 323 -11.84 -1.71 8.18
C ASN A 323 -11.65 -2.05 9.67
N LYS A 324 -12.04 -3.27 10.07
CA LYS A 324 -11.96 -3.72 11.46
C LYS A 324 -10.99 -4.89 11.66
N LEU A 325 -10.29 -4.83 12.79
CA LEU A 325 -9.43 -5.89 13.29
C LEU A 325 -10.27 -6.96 13.99
N LYS A 326 -10.01 -8.22 13.65
CA LYS A 326 -10.61 -9.42 14.24
C LYS A 326 -9.52 -10.31 14.85
N LEU A 327 -9.84 -10.98 15.95
CA LEU A 327 -9.01 -12.00 16.60
C LEU A 327 -9.71 -13.36 16.49
N TYR A 328 -8.98 -14.38 16.06
CA TYR A 328 -9.51 -15.74 15.93
C TYR A 328 -9.49 -16.50 17.26
N LEU A 329 -10.65 -16.96 17.70
CA LEU A 329 -10.85 -17.79 18.89
C LEU A 329 -10.80 -19.27 18.52
N LYS A 330 -9.61 -19.86 18.65
CA LYS A 330 -9.32 -21.25 18.22
C LYS A 330 -10.25 -22.31 18.81
N LYS A 331 -10.65 -22.18 20.08
CA LYS A 331 -11.47 -23.17 20.79
C LYS A 331 -12.90 -23.25 20.24
N THR A 332 -13.43 -22.11 19.79
CA THR A 332 -14.82 -21.99 19.32
C THR A 332 -14.92 -21.91 17.80
N ASN A 333 -13.78 -21.77 17.10
CA ASN A 333 -13.72 -21.53 15.65
C ASN A 333 -14.54 -20.30 15.24
N THR A 334 -14.37 -19.19 15.96
CA THR A 334 -15.08 -17.93 15.73
C THR A 334 -14.15 -16.73 15.74
N TRP A 335 -14.59 -15.60 15.19
CA TRP A 335 -13.84 -14.35 15.19
C TRP A 335 -14.43 -13.33 16.17
N LYS A 336 -13.59 -12.76 17.01
CA LYS A 336 -13.93 -11.65 17.91
C LYS A 336 -13.51 -10.33 17.29
N MET A 337 -14.43 -9.39 17.18
CA MET A 337 -14.15 -8.03 16.73
C MET A 337 -13.38 -7.25 17.80
N LEU A 338 -12.29 -6.57 17.42
CA LEU A 338 -11.45 -5.79 18.33
C LEU A 338 -11.62 -4.27 18.15
N GLY A 339 -11.83 -3.77 16.93
CA GLY A 339 -11.98 -2.34 16.66
C GLY A 339 -11.53 -1.93 15.26
N GLN A 340 -11.53 -0.62 14.98
CA GLN A 340 -11.02 -0.08 13.72
C GLN A 340 -9.50 0.07 13.73
N VAL A 341 -8.88 0.03 12.55
CA VAL A 341 -7.44 0.24 12.36
C VAL A 341 -7.17 1.61 11.70
N PRO A 342 -5.98 2.21 11.93
CA PRO A 342 -5.68 3.56 11.46
C PRO A 342 -5.28 3.65 9.96
N VAL A 343 -5.76 2.71 9.13
CA VAL A 343 -5.55 2.67 7.68
C VAL A 343 -6.88 2.53 6.96
N ARG A 344 -6.97 2.81 5.66
CA ARG A 344 -8.19 2.64 4.85
C ARG A 344 -8.21 1.30 4.10
N ALA A 345 -8.33 0.18 4.82
CA ALA A 345 -8.45 -1.13 4.16
C ALA A 345 -9.74 -1.29 3.33
N ASP A 346 -10.75 -0.50 3.65
CA ASP A 346 -12.03 -0.39 2.94
C ASP A 346 -11.89 0.24 1.55
N SER A 347 -11.00 1.22 1.41
CA SER A 347 -10.89 2.05 0.20
C SER A 347 -10.61 1.26 -1.08
N ASN A 348 -9.82 0.19 -0.96
CA ASN A 348 -9.47 -0.66 -2.08
C ASN A 348 -9.66 -2.15 -1.76
N ARG A 349 -10.69 -2.48 -0.98
CA ARG A 349 -11.08 -3.88 -0.68
C ARG A 349 -9.91 -4.74 -0.19
N GLY A 350 -9.03 -4.14 0.62
CA GLY A 350 -7.85 -4.77 1.22
C GLY A 350 -6.58 -4.75 0.37
N TRP A 351 -6.67 -4.42 -0.92
CA TRP A 351 -5.50 -4.27 -1.79
C TRP A 351 -4.69 -3.03 -1.41
N GLY A 352 -3.36 -3.13 -1.51
CA GLY A 352 -2.46 -2.05 -1.07
C GLY A 352 -2.37 -1.90 0.46
N ILE A 353 -2.91 -2.84 1.24
CA ILE A 353 -2.66 -2.95 2.68
C ILE A 353 -1.66 -4.05 2.93
N ALA A 354 -0.61 -3.71 3.66
CA ALA A 354 0.33 -4.67 4.17
C ALA A 354 0.08 -4.89 5.66
N PHE A 355 -0.44 -6.08 5.98
CA PHE A 355 -0.80 -6.51 7.33
C PHE A 355 0.03 -7.73 7.71
N LYS A 356 0.99 -7.56 8.62
CA LYS A 356 1.93 -8.63 9.05
C LYS A 356 2.31 -8.46 10.51
N SER A 357 2.94 -9.48 11.09
CA SER A 357 3.59 -9.34 12.39
C SER A 357 5.00 -8.73 12.28
N LEU A 358 5.38 -7.98 13.32
CA LEU A 358 6.71 -7.44 13.52
C LEU A 358 7.12 -7.73 14.97
N GLY A 359 7.76 -8.88 15.19
CA GLY A 359 8.02 -9.36 16.55
C GLY A 359 6.71 -9.66 17.28
N ASN A 360 6.44 -8.91 18.35
CA ASN A 360 5.26 -9.09 19.20
C ASN A 360 4.15 -8.08 18.90
N GLU A 361 4.24 -7.40 17.76
CA GLU A 361 3.34 -6.30 17.37
C GLU A 361 2.73 -6.58 15.99
N LEU A 362 1.53 -6.02 15.76
CA LEU A 362 0.92 -5.97 14.44
C LEU A 362 1.47 -4.76 13.68
N LEU A 363 1.99 -5.01 12.49
CA LEU A 363 2.40 -3.99 11.55
C LEU A 363 1.31 -3.84 10.48
N VAL A 364 0.73 -2.65 10.43
CA VAL A 364 -0.29 -2.28 9.45
C VAL A 364 0.23 -1.09 8.67
N ILE A 365 0.41 -1.25 7.36
CA ILE A 365 0.82 -0.18 6.46
C ILE A 365 -0.18 -0.09 5.32
N GLY A 366 -0.64 1.12 5.04
CA GLY A 366 -1.65 1.43 4.05
C GLY A 366 -1.96 2.93 4.08
N ALA A 367 -2.87 3.38 3.24
CA ALA A 367 -3.32 4.77 3.24
C ALA A 367 -3.86 5.16 4.63
N ALA A 368 -3.35 6.24 5.21
CA ALA A 368 -3.66 6.66 6.57
C ALA A 368 -5.16 7.01 6.74
N SER A 369 -5.72 6.69 7.90
CA SER A 369 -7.13 6.98 8.21
C SER A 369 -7.37 8.32 8.93
N SER A 370 -6.37 9.21 9.01
CA SER A 370 -6.51 10.57 9.59
C SER A 370 -5.95 11.59 8.60
N SER A 371 -6.63 12.62 8.12
CA SER A 371 -7.86 13.37 8.47
C SER A 371 -8.22 14.22 7.24
N ALA A 372 -9.43 14.47 6.76
CA ALA A 372 -10.78 14.22 7.25
C ALA A 372 -11.63 13.41 6.25
N SER A 373 -12.40 12.43 6.74
CA SER A 373 -13.68 12.13 6.10
C SER A 373 -14.55 13.34 6.37
N TYR A 374 -14.66 14.23 5.39
CA TYR A 374 -15.60 15.33 5.49
C TYR A 374 -16.99 14.73 5.24
N SER A 375 -17.66 14.27 6.30
CA SER A 375 -19.02 13.72 6.26
C SER A 375 -20.08 14.84 6.13
N GLY A 376 -19.78 15.81 5.28
CA GLY A 376 -20.68 16.89 4.93
C GLY A 376 -20.72 16.99 3.42
N ASP A 377 -21.90 17.31 2.91
CA ASP A 377 -22.12 17.75 1.54
C ASP A 377 -21.57 19.16 1.28
N THR A 378 -21.03 19.84 2.30
CA THR A 378 -20.75 21.29 2.30
C THR A 378 -19.27 21.64 2.53
N ILE A 379 -18.69 22.47 1.65
CA ILE A 379 -17.39 23.13 1.78
C ILE A 379 -17.62 24.60 2.18
N SER A 380 -17.03 25.05 3.29
CA SER A 380 -17.14 26.42 3.81
C SER A 380 -15.83 27.22 3.66
N ALA A 381 -15.90 28.55 3.73
CA ALA A 381 -14.75 29.45 3.51
C ALA A 381 -13.54 29.24 4.44
N ASN A 382 -13.74 28.67 5.62
CA ASN A 382 -12.67 28.32 6.57
C ASN A 382 -12.13 26.89 6.37
N LYS A 383 -12.54 26.20 5.30
CA LYS A 383 -12.21 24.81 5.05
C LYS A 383 -11.70 24.63 3.63
N SER A 384 -10.80 23.68 3.50
CA SER A 384 -10.22 23.31 2.22
C SER A 384 -10.27 21.81 2.07
N LEU A 385 -10.62 21.35 0.89
CA LEU A 385 -10.51 19.96 0.50
C LEU A 385 -9.10 19.70 -0.05
N SER A 386 -8.39 18.76 0.54
CA SER A 386 -7.03 18.35 0.14
C SER A 386 -7.05 16.97 -0.53
N PHE A 387 -5.90 16.52 -1.06
CA PHE A 387 -5.81 15.15 -1.59
C PHE A 387 -6.18 14.09 -0.54
N GLY A 388 -6.98 13.10 -0.97
CA GLY A 388 -7.48 12.04 -0.09
C GLY A 388 -8.74 12.41 0.71
N GLU A 389 -9.12 13.69 0.71
CA GLU A 389 -10.39 14.14 1.28
C GLU A 389 -11.47 14.22 0.18
N THR A 390 -12.70 13.88 0.54
CA THR A 390 -13.85 13.98 -0.35
C THR A 390 -15.04 14.65 0.34
N THR A 391 -15.93 15.23 -0.46
CA THR A 391 -17.22 15.78 -0.04
C THR A 391 -18.30 14.89 -0.62
N VAL A 392 -19.23 14.41 0.20
CA VAL A 392 -20.24 13.42 -0.19
C VAL A 392 -21.63 14.04 -0.10
N SER A 393 -22.46 13.81 -1.12
CA SER A 393 -23.83 14.29 -1.12
C SER A 393 -24.65 13.71 0.04
N SER A 394 -25.69 14.44 0.50
CA SER A 394 -26.48 14.08 1.70
C SER A 394 -27.03 12.65 1.72
N GLY A 395 -27.46 12.13 0.57
CA GLY A 395 -27.99 10.79 0.36
C GLY A 395 -26.96 9.82 -0.17
N GLU A 396 -25.67 10.17 -0.10
CA GLU A 396 -24.53 9.33 -0.47
C GLU A 396 -24.55 8.79 -1.91
N LYS A 397 -25.06 9.60 -2.85
CA LYS A 397 -25.14 9.21 -4.27
C LYS A 397 -23.93 9.69 -5.09
N PHE A 398 -23.42 10.86 -4.75
CA PHE A 398 -22.30 11.48 -5.45
C PHE A 398 -21.19 11.86 -4.48
N GLU A 399 -19.98 11.89 -5.01
CA GLU A 399 -18.76 12.23 -4.27
C GLU A 399 -17.90 13.17 -5.11
N LEU A 400 -17.37 14.21 -4.48
CA LEU A 400 -16.47 15.21 -5.04
C LEU A 400 -15.09 15.04 -4.40
N GLY A 401 -14.05 14.99 -5.22
CA GLY A 401 -12.68 14.97 -4.73
C GLY A 401 -11.61 14.93 -5.81
N PHE A 402 -10.37 14.75 -5.37
CA PHE A 402 -9.23 14.60 -6.26
C PHE A 402 -9.16 13.19 -6.82
N PHE A 403 -8.94 13.07 -8.12
CA PHE A 403 -8.81 11.79 -8.81
C PHE A 403 -7.75 11.83 -9.91
N LYS A 404 -7.38 10.64 -10.40
CA LYS A 404 -6.44 10.45 -11.49
C LYS A 404 -7.07 9.49 -12.53
N PRO A 405 -7.26 9.93 -13.79
CA PRO A 405 -7.90 9.11 -14.83
C PRO A 405 -6.92 8.10 -15.44
N GLY A 406 -7.30 6.82 -15.46
CA GLY A 406 -6.54 5.74 -16.11
C GLY A 406 -5.07 5.68 -15.67
N ASN A 407 -4.15 5.64 -16.63
CA ASN A 407 -2.71 5.57 -16.40
C ASN A 407 -2.01 6.96 -16.42
N SER A 408 -2.77 8.05 -16.29
CA SER A 408 -2.22 9.42 -16.32
C SER A 408 -1.26 9.71 -15.16
N PHE A 409 -0.34 10.66 -15.28
CA PHE A 409 0.41 11.21 -14.12
C PHE A 409 -0.24 12.46 -13.53
N ASN A 410 -1.32 12.91 -14.15
CA ASN A 410 -1.99 14.17 -13.87
C ASN A 410 -3.19 13.97 -12.94
N TYR A 411 -3.36 14.90 -12.01
CA TYR A 411 -4.48 14.93 -11.08
C TYR A 411 -5.51 15.98 -11.46
N TYR A 412 -6.76 15.65 -11.16
CA TYR A 412 -7.91 16.49 -11.43
C TYR A 412 -8.86 16.48 -10.25
N ILE A 413 -9.74 17.48 -10.18
CA ILE A 413 -10.87 17.48 -9.27
C ILE A 413 -12.15 17.19 -10.05
N GLY A 414 -12.95 16.27 -9.54
CA GLY A 414 -14.15 15.81 -10.24
C GLY A 414 -15.22 15.27 -9.31
N ILE A 415 -16.40 15.05 -9.90
CA ILE A 415 -17.57 14.46 -9.26
C ILE A 415 -17.81 13.09 -9.88
N TRP A 416 -18.11 12.08 -9.08
CA TRP A 416 -18.44 10.73 -9.53
C TRP A 416 -19.59 10.12 -8.72
N TYR A 417 -20.17 9.05 -9.24
CA TYR A 417 -21.15 8.23 -8.51
C TYR A 417 -20.47 7.45 -7.39
N LYS A 418 -20.98 7.58 -6.17
CA LYS A 418 -20.50 6.82 -5.00
C LYS A 418 -20.91 5.34 -5.14
N ASN A 419 -20.13 4.43 -4.55
CA ASN A 419 -20.38 2.97 -4.52
C ASN A 419 -20.33 2.23 -5.87
N THR A 420 -19.66 2.77 -6.89
CA THR A 420 -19.42 2.04 -8.15
C THR A 420 -17.95 1.68 -8.31
N ILE A 421 -17.69 0.50 -8.88
CA ILE A 421 -16.41 -0.23 -8.86
C ILE A 421 -15.33 0.38 -9.77
N LEU A 422 -15.64 1.43 -10.55
CA LEU A 422 -14.74 1.97 -11.56
C LEU A 422 -14.58 3.49 -11.41
N TRP A 423 -13.32 3.96 -11.37
CA TRP A 423 -12.92 5.37 -11.55
C TRP A 423 -13.31 5.93 -12.93
N GLN A 424 -14.03 5.16 -13.75
CA GLN A 424 -14.58 5.54 -15.06
C GLN A 424 -15.93 6.26 -14.96
N ASN A 425 -16.48 6.46 -13.77
CA ASN A 425 -17.79 7.11 -13.57
C ASN A 425 -17.67 8.57 -13.13
N VAL A 426 -16.60 9.25 -13.54
CA VAL A 426 -16.47 10.69 -13.33
C VAL A 426 -17.42 11.39 -14.28
N VAL A 427 -18.36 12.15 -13.71
CA VAL A 427 -19.45 12.82 -14.45
C VAL A 427 -19.18 14.31 -14.63
N TRP A 428 -18.20 14.86 -13.90
CA TRP A 428 -17.80 16.26 -13.99
C TRP A 428 -16.34 16.45 -13.58
N VAL A 429 -15.61 17.33 -14.28
CA VAL A 429 -14.19 17.62 -14.03
C VAL A 429 -13.94 19.13 -14.11
N ALA A 430 -13.31 19.73 -13.10
CA ALA A 430 -13.10 21.18 -13.06
C ALA A 430 -11.89 21.63 -13.89
N ASN A 431 -10.70 21.12 -13.59
CA ASN A 431 -9.42 21.60 -14.14
C ASN A 431 -9.00 20.87 -15.42
N ARG A 432 -9.94 20.68 -16.35
CA ARG A 432 -9.73 19.92 -17.61
C ARG A 432 -8.57 20.45 -18.45
N ASP A 433 -8.39 21.77 -18.52
CA ASP A 433 -7.36 22.40 -19.35
C ASP A 433 -5.99 22.47 -18.67
N LYS A 434 -5.95 22.37 -17.35
CA LYS A 434 -4.72 22.56 -16.55
C LYS A 434 -4.64 21.48 -15.46
N PRO A 435 -3.98 20.35 -15.74
CA PRO A 435 -3.80 19.29 -14.76
C PRO A 435 -2.93 19.71 -13.57
N LEU A 436 -3.02 18.95 -12.49
CA LEU A 436 -2.19 19.11 -11.29
C LEU A 436 -1.11 18.03 -11.17
N ASP A 437 0.02 18.40 -10.58
CA ASP A 437 0.99 17.46 -10.02
C ASP A 437 0.52 16.99 -8.63
N TYR A 438 0.97 15.80 -8.21
CA TYR A 438 0.80 15.32 -6.84
C TYR A 438 1.48 16.27 -5.81
N GLY A 439 0.82 16.56 -4.69
CA GLY A 439 1.39 17.40 -3.61
C GLY A 439 0.35 18.15 -2.77
N THR A 440 0.75 19.21 -2.08
CA THR A 440 -0.17 20.09 -1.32
C THR A 440 -0.95 21.01 -2.25
N THR A 441 -2.04 20.51 -2.83
CA THR A 441 -3.03 21.32 -3.55
C THR A 441 -4.36 21.25 -2.81
N ASN A 442 -5.03 22.39 -2.72
CA ASN A 442 -6.24 22.53 -1.92
C ASN A 442 -7.34 23.20 -2.75
N LEU A 443 -8.56 22.64 -2.69
CA LEU A 443 -9.78 23.28 -3.16
C LEU A 443 -10.40 24.04 -1.99
N THR A 444 -10.55 25.35 -2.11
CA THR A 444 -11.07 26.20 -1.02
C THR A 444 -11.90 27.35 -1.58
N ILE A 445 -12.61 28.09 -0.72
CA ILE A 445 -13.38 29.26 -1.13
C ILE A 445 -12.54 30.51 -0.85
N LEU A 446 -12.15 31.24 -1.90
CA LEU A 446 -11.46 32.53 -1.80
C LEU A 446 -12.24 33.61 -2.55
N HIS A 447 -12.44 34.75 -1.90
CA HIS A 447 -13.14 35.90 -2.48
C HIS A 447 -14.49 35.53 -3.14
N GLY A 448 -15.28 34.69 -2.46
CA GLY A 448 -16.59 34.25 -2.92
C GLY A 448 -16.57 33.29 -4.12
N ASN A 449 -15.41 32.71 -4.45
CA ASN A 449 -15.25 31.73 -5.51
C ASN A 449 -14.69 30.43 -4.96
N LEU A 450 -15.09 29.29 -5.52
CA LEU A 450 -14.42 28.03 -5.30
C LEU A 450 -13.15 28.01 -6.17
N VAL A 451 -12.00 27.85 -5.54
CA VAL A 451 -10.68 28.02 -6.16
C VAL A 451 -9.83 26.78 -5.88
N LEU A 452 -9.17 26.29 -6.93
CA LEU A 452 -8.18 25.23 -6.89
C LEU A 452 -6.78 25.85 -6.92
N ILE A 453 -6.01 25.63 -5.86
CA ILE A 453 -4.69 26.23 -5.66
C ILE A 453 -3.61 25.15 -5.73
N ASP A 454 -2.54 25.40 -6.50
CA ASP A 454 -1.39 24.50 -6.60
C ASP A 454 -0.41 24.62 -5.42
N LYS A 455 0.61 23.75 -5.42
CA LYS A 455 1.68 23.72 -4.40
C LYS A 455 2.50 25.01 -4.28
N PHE A 456 2.46 25.86 -5.30
CA PHE A 456 3.15 27.15 -5.36
C PHE A 456 2.22 28.34 -5.07
N GLN A 457 1.03 28.08 -4.51
CA GLN A 457 -0.01 29.10 -4.24
C GLN A 457 -0.59 29.75 -5.52
N GLY A 458 -0.40 29.12 -6.68
CA GLY A 458 -0.98 29.54 -7.95
C GLY A 458 -2.42 29.07 -8.11
N ILE A 459 -3.30 29.92 -8.64
CA ILE A 459 -4.67 29.54 -8.98
C ILE A 459 -4.67 28.75 -10.29
N VAL A 460 -5.09 27.49 -10.23
CA VAL A 460 -5.17 26.58 -11.39
C VAL A 460 -6.56 26.60 -12.02
N TRP A 461 -7.60 26.67 -11.18
CA TRP A 461 -8.98 26.75 -11.60
C TRP A 461 -9.79 27.57 -10.60
N LYS A 462 -10.86 28.24 -11.05
CA LYS A 462 -11.81 28.91 -10.17
C LYS A 462 -13.20 28.95 -10.78
N THR A 463 -14.22 29.01 -9.93
CA THR A 463 -15.53 29.48 -10.36
C THR A 463 -15.40 30.93 -10.79
N HIS A 464 -16.06 31.33 -11.87
CA HIS A 464 -16.17 32.73 -12.28
C HIS A 464 -17.50 33.30 -11.78
N ALA A 465 -17.77 33.16 -10.47
CA ALA A 465 -18.99 33.68 -9.88
C ALA A 465 -18.98 35.22 -9.94
N ALA A 466 -20.14 35.82 -10.20
CA ALA A 466 -20.26 37.27 -10.35
C ALA A 466 -19.79 37.98 -9.06
N SER A 467 -18.94 39.00 -9.22
CA SER A 467 -18.32 39.78 -8.13
C SER A 467 -19.32 40.74 -7.47
N ILE A 468 -20.38 40.22 -6.85
CA ILE A 468 -21.38 41.03 -6.14
C ILE A 468 -21.10 41.04 -4.62
N ILE A 469 -20.18 40.21 -4.12
CA ILE A 469 -20.06 40.00 -2.67
C ILE A 469 -19.04 40.96 -2.04
N THR A 470 -19.59 42.02 -1.44
CA THR A 470 -18.95 42.84 -0.40
C THR A 470 -18.82 42.04 0.90
N SER A 471 -17.61 41.54 1.17
CA SER A 471 -16.93 41.27 2.45
C SER A 471 -17.61 40.58 3.66
N ASN A 472 -18.92 40.30 3.73
CA ASN A 472 -19.55 39.76 4.95
C ASN A 472 -20.43 38.51 4.79
N HIS A 473 -20.55 37.92 3.60
CA HIS A 473 -21.38 36.72 3.41
C HIS A 473 -20.55 35.42 3.46
N LEU A 474 -20.97 34.48 4.31
CA LEU A 474 -20.44 33.12 4.37
C LEU A 474 -20.89 32.37 3.10
N VAL A 475 -20.02 32.33 2.10
CA VAL A 475 -20.21 31.52 0.89
C VAL A 475 -19.88 30.07 1.21
N ILE A 476 -20.74 29.15 0.74
CA ILE A 476 -20.56 27.71 0.87
C ILE A 476 -20.73 27.04 -0.49
N ALA A 477 -20.06 25.90 -0.69
CA ALA A 477 -20.30 25.01 -1.82
C ALA A 477 -20.95 23.72 -1.32
N VAL A 478 -22.05 23.28 -1.92
CA VAL A 478 -22.82 22.10 -1.51
C VAL A 478 -22.95 21.12 -2.68
N LEU A 479 -22.60 19.85 -2.46
CA LEU A 479 -22.82 18.76 -3.41
C LEU A 479 -24.17 18.09 -3.16
N ARG A 480 -25.07 18.17 -4.15
CA ARG A 480 -26.43 17.62 -4.05
C ARG A 480 -26.52 16.18 -4.57
N ASP A 481 -27.59 15.49 -4.18
CA ASP A 481 -27.86 14.09 -4.57
C ASP A 481 -28.25 13.90 -6.04
N ASP A 482 -28.40 14.99 -6.80
CA ASP A 482 -28.51 14.99 -8.27
C ASP A 482 -27.14 15.14 -8.95
N GLY A 483 -26.06 15.34 -8.18
CA GLY A 483 -24.70 15.55 -8.66
C GLY A 483 -24.37 17.01 -9.00
N ASN A 484 -25.30 17.94 -8.72
CA ASN A 484 -25.06 19.36 -8.91
C ASN A 484 -24.24 19.92 -7.74
N LEU A 485 -23.11 20.55 -8.05
CA LEU A 485 -22.28 21.26 -7.08
C LEU A 485 -22.64 22.74 -7.15
N ILE A 486 -23.22 23.26 -6.07
CA ILE A 486 -23.77 24.61 -6.01
C ILE A 486 -22.92 25.45 -5.07
N LEU A 487 -22.47 26.62 -5.54
CA LEU A 487 -21.91 27.69 -4.72
C LEU A 487 -23.01 28.71 -4.44
N SER A 488 -23.32 28.95 -3.16
CA SER A 488 -24.40 29.87 -2.76
C SER A 488 -24.00 30.77 -1.60
N ASP A 489 -24.73 31.88 -1.45
CA ASP A 489 -24.67 32.69 -0.25
C ASP A 489 -25.62 32.16 0.84
N MET A 490 -25.30 32.49 2.10
CA MET A 490 -26.16 32.29 3.27
C MET A 490 -26.65 30.84 3.53
N PRO A 491 -25.89 30.03 4.29
CA PRO A 491 -26.26 28.65 4.66
C PRO A 491 -27.63 28.46 5.34
N ASN A 492 -28.21 29.53 5.92
CA ASN A 492 -29.39 29.45 6.79
C ASN A 492 -30.66 30.08 6.19
N SER A 493 -30.65 30.49 4.92
CA SER A 493 -31.82 31.08 4.24
C SER A 493 -32.68 29.99 3.59
N SER A 494 -34.00 30.14 3.65
CA SER A 494 -34.95 29.29 2.90
C SER A 494 -34.87 29.49 1.38
N THR A 495 -34.21 30.57 0.92
CA THR A 495 -33.93 30.86 -0.49
C THR A 495 -32.51 31.38 -0.64
N PRO A 496 -31.49 30.49 -0.70
CA PRO A 496 -30.11 30.91 -0.89
C PRO A 496 -29.90 31.43 -2.33
N LEU A 497 -29.11 32.50 -2.51
CA LEU A 497 -28.76 32.98 -3.84
C LEU A 497 -27.70 32.06 -4.44
N ILE A 498 -28.02 31.43 -5.56
CA ILE A 498 -27.08 30.58 -6.30
C ILE A 498 -26.11 31.47 -7.08
N LEU A 499 -24.83 31.43 -6.69
CA LEU A 499 -23.75 32.20 -7.29
C LEU A 499 -23.13 31.45 -8.47
N TRP A 500 -23.00 30.13 -8.34
CA TRP A 500 -22.48 29.24 -9.37
C TRP A 500 -23.04 27.83 -9.17
N GLU A 501 -23.19 27.07 -10.26
CA GLU A 501 -23.54 25.65 -10.20
C GLU A 501 -22.87 24.88 -11.34
N SER A 502 -22.51 23.60 -11.09
CA SER A 502 -21.78 22.77 -12.05
C SER A 502 -22.61 22.39 -13.27
N PHE A 503 -23.94 22.32 -13.14
CA PHE A 503 -24.85 21.94 -14.22
C PHE A 503 -24.83 22.91 -15.41
N ASP A 504 -24.48 24.18 -15.20
CA ASP A 504 -24.33 25.12 -16.32
C ASP A 504 -22.96 25.10 -16.98
N TYR A 505 -22.02 24.32 -16.41
CA TYR A 505 -20.70 24.08 -16.96
C TYR A 505 -20.51 22.56 -17.14
N PRO A 506 -21.35 21.91 -17.97
CA PRO A 506 -21.25 20.47 -18.17
C PRO A 506 -19.94 20.11 -18.86
N THR A 507 -19.47 18.88 -18.63
CA THR A 507 -18.20 18.40 -19.19
C THR A 507 -18.45 17.43 -20.34
N ASP A 508 -18.26 16.13 -20.14
CA ASP A 508 -18.53 15.09 -21.14
C ASP A 508 -19.83 14.32 -20.85
N THR A 509 -20.39 14.46 -19.65
CA THR A 509 -21.59 13.75 -19.19
C THR A 509 -22.75 14.72 -18.88
N LEU A 510 -23.98 14.33 -19.25
CA LEU A 510 -25.21 15.02 -18.89
C LEU A 510 -25.95 14.23 -17.80
N LEU A 511 -26.03 14.80 -16.59
CA LEU A 511 -26.71 14.17 -15.47
C LEU A 511 -28.23 14.39 -15.52
N PRO A 512 -29.03 13.45 -14.97
CA PRO A 512 -30.47 13.65 -14.82
C PRO A 512 -30.80 14.95 -14.09
N GLY A 513 -31.65 15.79 -14.69
CA GLY A 513 -32.02 17.11 -14.16
C GLY A 513 -31.17 18.27 -14.69
N ALA A 514 -29.98 17.99 -15.23
CA ALA A 514 -29.22 18.98 -15.98
C ALA A 514 -29.92 19.29 -17.31
N LYS A 515 -29.85 20.55 -17.73
CA LYS A 515 -30.41 21.00 -19.00
C LYS A 515 -29.26 21.17 -19.99
N LEU A 516 -29.53 20.92 -21.26
CA LEU A 516 -28.59 21.19 -22.35
C LEU A 516 -29.29 22.14 -23.33
N GLY A 517 -28.89 23.40 -23.33
CA GLY A 517 -29.48 24.42 -24.19
C GLY A 517 -28.81 25.78 -24.02
N TYR A 518 -29.48 26.83 -24.51
CA TYR A 518 -28.99 28.20 -24.33
C TYR A 518 -29.54 28.78 -23.01
N ASP A 519 -28.64 29.03 -22.07
CA ASP A 519 -29.01 29.66 -20.81
C ASP A 519 -29.05 31.19 -20.98
N LYS A 520 -30.26 31.72 -21.13
CA LYS A 520 -30.53 33.17 -21.27
C LYS A 520 -30.49 33.93 -19.94
N ARG A 521 -30.48 33.24 -18.79
CA ARG A 521 -30.72 33.85 -17.48
C ARG A 521 -29.46 34.03 -16.66
N ARG A 522 -28.55 33.04 -16.63
CA ARG A 522 -27.42 33.04 -15.70
C ARG A 522 -26.07 33.19 -16.40
N THR A 523 -25.77 32.35 -17.38
CA THR A 523 -24.46 32.31 -18.05
C THR A 523 -24.42 33.03 -19.40
N GLN A 524 -25.58 33.30 -20.02
CA GLN A 524 -25.70 33.86 -21.37
C GLN A 524 -24.91 33.06 -22.43
N ARG A 525 -24.86 31.73 -22.29
CA ARG A 525 -24.08 30.84 -23.15
C ARG A 525 -24.90 29.60 -23.55
N GLY A 526 -24.54 29.04 -24.70
CA GLY A 526 -24.95 27.68 -25.07
C GLY A 526 -24.16 26.66 -24.26
N GLN A 527 -24.85 25.75 -23.59
CA GLN A 527 -24.25 24.62 -22.92
C GLN A 527 -23.85 23.57 -23.97
N VAL A 528 -22.62 23.07 -23.86
CA VAL A 528 -22.03 22.13 -24.80
C VAL A 528 -21.34 21.04 -24.00
N LEU A 529 -21.62 19.78 -24.33
CA LEU A 529 -20.86 18.64 -23.82
C LEU A 529 -19.65 18.43 -24.72
N ILE A 530 -18.48 18.25 -24.13
CA ILE A 530 -17.22 18.03 -24.86
C ILE A 530 -16.57 16.78 -24.32
N SER A 531 -16.39 15.80 -25.22
CA SER A 531 -15.67 14.54 -24.96
C SER A 531 -14.31 14.76 -24.31
N TRP A 532 -13.80 13.75 -23.61
CA TRP A 532 -12.40 13.73 -23.20
C TRP A 532 -11.50 13.51 -24.42
N LYS A 533 -10.27 14.01 -24.34
CA LYS A 533 -9.26 13.80 -25.38
C LYS A 533 -8.83 12.34 -25.45
N SER A 534 -8.77 11.65 -24.32
CA SER A 534 -8.60 10.19 -24.23
C SER A 534 -9.09 9.66 -22.88
N LEU A 535 -9.14 8.34 -22.71
CA LEU A 535 -9.50 7.70 -21.43
C LEU A 535 -8.61 8.11 -20.24
N SER A 536 -7.39 8.60 -20.49
CA SER A 536 -6.44 9.06 -19.46
C SER A 536 -6.20 10.58 -19.48
N ASP A 537 -6.94 11.33 -20.31
CA ASP A 537 -6.79 12.78 -20.47
C ASP A 537 -8.16 13.47 -20.60
N PRO A 538 -8.70 14.01 -19.50
CA PRO A 538 -9.96 14.75 -19.46
C PRO A 538 -9.95 16.06 -20.22
N ALA A 539 -8.82 16.52 -20.77
CA ALA A 539 -8.78 17.72 -21.58
C ALA A 539 -9.84 17.68 -22.71
N PRO A 540 -10.34 18.84 -23.17
CA PRO A 540 -11.34 18.90 -24.23
C PRO A 540 -10.92 18.12 -25.49
N GLY A 541 -11.71 17.11 -25.84
CA GLY A 541 -11.52 16.25 -27.00
C GLY A 541 -12.12 16.83 -28.28
N LEU A 542 -12.16 16.00 -29.33
CA LEU A 542 -12.56 16.43 -30.67
C LEU A 542 -14.07 16.43 -30.90
N TYR A 543 -14.84 15.66 -30.13
CA TYR A 543 -16.30 15.61 -30.28
C TYR A 543 -17.00 16.50 -29.26
N SER A 544 -18.01 17.24 -29.72
CA SER A 544 -18.92 18.01 -28.87
C SER A 544 -20.38 17.78 -29.24
N LEU A 545 -21.27 17.82 -28.26
CA LEU A 545 -22.72 17.70 -28.41
C LEU A 545 -23.38 18.99 -27.93
N GLU A 546 -24.18 19.61 -28.79
CA GLU A 546 -24.88 20.87 -28.51
C GLU A 546 -26.27 20.88 -29.13
N LEU A 547 -27.16 21.72 -28.60
CA LEU A 547 -28.49 21.95 -29.15
C LEU A 547 -28.40 23.00 -30.27
N ASP A 548 -28.81 22.64 -31.48
CA ASP A 548 -29.03 23.59 -32.57
C ASP A 548 -30.39 24.28 -32.36
N PRO A 549 -30.41 25.57 -31.97
CA PRO A 549 -31.65 26.27 -31.68
C PRO A 549 -32.51 26.51 -32.92
N SER A 550 -31.93 26.48 -34.12
CA SER A 550 -32.65 26.77 -35.38
C SER A 550 -33.55 25.60 -35.78
N HIS A 551 -33.13 24.38 -35.47
CA HIS A 551 -33.81 23.15 -35.86
C HIS A 551 -34.27 22.31 -34.67
N ALA A 552 -34.12 22.82 -33.44
CA ALA A 552 -34.49 22.16 -32.19
C ALA A 552 -34.00 20.70 -32.08
N ARG A 553 -32.77 20.46 -32.54
CA ARG A 553 -32.16 19.12 -32.59
C ARG A 553 -30.77 19.13 -31.97
N PHE A 554 -30.33 17.99 -31.46
CA PHE A 554 -28.96 17.85 -31.00
C PHE A 554 -28.02 17.57 -32.15
N VAL A 555 -26.86 18.22 -32.14
CA VAL A 555 -25.85 18.09 -33.17
C VAL A 555 -24.53 17.69 -32.53
N ILE A 556 -23.93 16.61 -33.05
CA ILE A 556 -22.55 16.25 -32.73
C ILE A 556 -21.64 16.94 -33.73
N LYS A 557 -20.66 17.69 -33.24
CA LYS A 557 -19.63 18.37 -34.04
C LYS A 557 -18.26 17.75 -33.79
N TRP A 558 -17.49 17.61 -34.87
CA TRP A 558 -16.07 17.35 -34.85
C TRP A 558 -15.29 18.67 -34.84
N ASN A 559 -14.32 18.76 -33.95
CA ASN A 559 -13.49 19.94 -33.68
C ASN A 559 -14.32 21.23 -33.51
N ARG A 560 -15.52 21.12 -32.92
CA ARG A 560 -16.50 22.19 -32.67
C ARG A 560 -16.99 22.96 -33.91
N THR A 561 -16.56 22.59 -35.11
CA THR A 561 -16.84 23.35 -36.34
C THR A 561 -17.61 22.53 -37.38
N LYS A 562 -17.25 21.26 -37.55
CA LYS A 562 -17.84 20.41 -38.59
C LYS A 562 -18.93 19.53 -38.00
N GLN A 563 -20.16 19.62 -38.51
CA GLN A 563 -21.23 18.71 -38.13
C GLN A 563 -20.87 17.28 -38.53
N PHE A 564 -20.96 16.36 -37.57
CA PHE A 564 -20.68 14.93 -37.74
C PHE A 564 -22.00 14.14 -37.88
N CYS A 565 -22.95 14.35 -36.97
CA CYS A 565 -24.30 13.79 -37.04
C CYS A 565 -25.31 14.68 -36.29
N ALA A 566 -26.62 14.44 -36.47
CA ALA A 566 -27.68 15.11 -35.73
C ALA A 566 -28.76 14.12 -35.28
N SER A 567 -29.45 14.42 -34.19
CA SER A 567 -30.56 13.59 -33.70
C SER A 567 -31.76 13.67 -34.65
N GLY A 568 -32.35 12.52 -34.98
CA GLY A 568 -33.56 12.43 -35.82
C GLY A 568 -33.30 12.38 -37.33
N SER A 569 -32.08 12.06 -37.76
CA SER A 569 -31.71 11.76 -39.15
C SER A 569 -31.58 10.27 -39.40
#